data_AF-V5TPY9-F1
#
_entry.id   AF-V5TPY9-F1
#
_cell.length_a   1.000
_cell.length_b   1.000
_cell.length_c   1.000
_cell.angle_alpha   90.00
_cell.angle_beta   90.00
_cell.angle_gamma   90.00
#
_symmetry.space_group_name_H-M   'P 1'
#
loop_
_entity.id
_entity.type
_entity.pdbx_description
1 polymer ?
#
loop_
_entity_poly.entity_id
_entity_poly.type
_entity_poly.pdbx_seq_one_letter_code
_entity_poly.pdbx_strand_id
1 'polypeptide(L)' 'MDSVRKALRAGDVEKDNYGRLSCTSCDEPLATENDPDEVGKVRVCPECDGKWKELS' A
#
# COMPACT_ATOMS: atom_id res chain seq x y z
N MET A 1 11.74 -0.10 -1.91
CA MET A 1 10.28 -0.02 -1.69
C MET A 1 9.60 -0.71 -2.86
N ASP A 2 8.71 -1.66 -2.59
CA ASP A 2 7.97 -2.34 -3.65
C ASP A 2 6.76 -1.51 -4.10
N SER A 3 6.26 -1.77 -5.30
CA SER A 3 5.03 -1.14 -5.77
C SER A 3 3.80 -1.85 -5.20
N VAL A 4 2.69 -1.12 -5.01
CA VAL A 4 1.39 -1.71 -4.63
C VAL A 4 1.02 -2.87 -5.55
N ARG A 5 1.30 -2.74 -6.85
CA ARG A 5 1.04 -3.77 -7.87
C ARG A 5 1.83 -5.06 -7.61
N LYS A 6 3.06 -4.96 -7.11
CA LYS A 6 3.88 -6.12 -6.76
C LYS A 6 3.41 -6.74 -5.45
N ALA A 7 3.05 -5.93 -4.46
CA ALA A 7 2.51 -6.39 -3.19
C ALA A 7 1.18 -7.17 -3.37
N LEU A 8 0.30 -6.70 -4.26
CA LEU A 8 -0.92 -7.42 -4.64
C LEU A 8 -0.65 -8.80 -5.26
N ARG A 9 0.47 -8.95 -5.98
CA ARG A 9 0.87 -10.24 -6.57
C ARG A 9 1.55 -11.16 -5.56
N ALA A 10 2.29 -10.59 -4.62
CA ALA A 10 2.93 -11.32 -3.52
C ALA A 10 1.91 -11.77 -2.46
N GLY A 11 0.76 -11.11 -2.40
CA GLY A 11 -0.25 -11.35 -1.37
C GLY A 11 0.01 -10.56 -0.08
N ASP A 12 0.90 -9.57 -0.09
CA ASP A 12 1.18 -8.69 1.07
C ASP A 12 0.13 -7.58 1.24
N VAL A 13 -0.56 -7.25 0.15
CA VAL A 13 -1.62 -6.25 0.10
C VAL A 13 -2.83 -6.86 -0.60
N GLU A 14 -4.01 -6.62 -0.06
CA GLU A 14 -5.28 -6.95 -0.71
C GLU A 14 -5.93 -5.67 -1.24
N LYS A 15 -6.67 -5.80 -2.35
CA LYS A 15 -7.50 -4.73 -2.90
C LYS A 15 -8.95 -5.17 -2.94
N ASP A 16 -9.82 -4.42 -2.29
CA ASP A 16 -11.24 -4.72 -2.28
C ASP A 16 -11.98 -4.23 -3.55
N ASN A 17 -13.27 -4.54 -3.63
CA ASN A 17 -14.14 -4.14 -4.75
C ASN A 17 -14.31 -2.62 -4.91
N TYR A 18 -13.99 -1.83 -3.88
CA TYR A 18 -14.02 -0.36 -3.91
C TYR A 18 -12.64 0.24 -4.22
N GLY A 19 -11.64 -0.62 -4.39
CA GLY A 19 -10.26 -0.24 -4.65
C GLY A 19 -9.47 0.26 -3.44
N ARG A 20 -9.96 -0.01 -2.22
CA ARG A 20 -9.21 0.23 -0.98
C ARG A 20 -8.16 -0.85 -0.83
N LEU A 21 -7.01 -0.47 -0.28
CA LEU A 21 -5.88 -1.36 -0.06
C LEU A 21 -5.78 -1.68 1.43
N SER A 22 -5.60 -2.95 1.76
CA SER A 22 -5.40 -3.42 3.13
C SER A 22 -4.15 -4.27 3.22
N CYS A 23 -3.46 -4.21 4.36
CA CYS A 23 -2.35 -5.10 4.66
C CYS A 23 -2.89 -6.50 4.95
N THR A 24 -2.37 -7.53 4.31
CA THR A 24 -2.81 -8.92 4.58
C THR A 24 -2.20 -9.50 5.85
N SER A 25 -1.16 -8.86 6.40
CA SER A 25 -0.51 -9.32 7.63
C SER A 25 -1.24 -8.91 8.92
N CYS A 26 -1.95 -7.77 8.89
CA CYS A 26 -2.65 -7.21 10.05
C CYS A 26 -4.11 -6.82 9.76
N ASP A 27 -4.62 -7.08 8.54
CA ASP A 27 -5.98 -6.74 8.08
C ASP A 27 -6.36 -5.25 8.12
N GLU A 28 -5.40 -4.37 8.46
CA GLU A 28 -5.61 -2.92 8.56
C GLU A 28 -5.55 -2.22 7.19
N PRO A 29 -6.41 -1.21 6.96
CA PRO A 29 -6.38 -0.41 5.74
C PRO A 29 -5.09 0.40 5.63
N LEU A 30 -4.53 0.48 4.43
CA LEU A 30 -3.31 1.25 4.18
C LEU A 30 -3.60 2.76 4.22
N ALA A 31 -2.83 3.46 5.05
CA ALA A 31 -2.77 4.91 5.04
C ALA A 31 -2.04 5.42 3.80
N THR A 32 -2.25 6.69 3.47
CA THR A 32 -1.56 7.35 2.36
C THR A 32 -0.66 8.44 2.93
N GLU A 33 0.63 8.33 2.63
CA GLU A 33 1.63 9.36 2.90
C GLU A 33 1.89 10.11 1.59
N ASN A 34 1.68 11.43 1.62
CA ASN A 34 1.98 12.31 0.49
C ASN A 34 3.38 12.86 0.70
N ASP A 35 4.34 12.28 0.00
CA ASP A 35 5.71 12.76 -0.02
C ASP A 35 5.89 13.71 -1.23
N PRO A 36 6.21 15.00 -1.01
CA PRO A 36 6.32 16.00 -2.07
C PRO A 36 7.50 15.75 -3.03
N ASP A 37 8.47 14.94 -2.63
CA ASP A 37 9.65 14.60 -3.45
C ASP A 37 9.44 13.32 -4.29
N GLU A 38 8.37 12.56 -4.03
CA GLU A 38 8.09 11.30 -4.70
C GLU A 38 7.00 11.42 -5.78
N VAL A 39 7.29 10.91 -6.99
CA VAL A 39 6.26 10.78 -8.03
C VAL A 39 5.31 9.63 -7.68
N GLY A 40 4.10 9.97 -7.21
CA GLY A 40 3.03 9.02 -6.90
C GLY A 40 2.47 9.18 -5.49
N LYS A 41 1.78 8.15 -5.00
CA LYS A 41 1.31 8.08 -3.60
C LYS A 41 2.04 6.98 -2.87
N VAL A 42 2.45 7.23 -1.62
CA VAL A 42 3.02 6.19 -0.77
C VAL A 42 1.91 5.61 0.09
N ARG A 43 1.72 4.28 0.04
CA ARG A 43 0.80 3.55 0.91
C ARG A 43 1.59 2.97 2.07
N VAL A 44 1.17 3.26 3.29
CA VAL A 44 1.85 2.77 4.50
C VAL A 44 0.86 2.02 5.38
N CYS A 45 1.27 0.88 5.91
CA CYS A 45 0.52 0.20 6.95
C CYS A 45 0.87 0.82 8.31
N PRO A 46 -0.12 1.25 9.11
CA PRO A 46 0.15 1.86 10.43
C PRO A 46 0.72 0.88 11.45
N GLU A 47 0.42 -0.43 11.32
CA GLU A 47 0.79 -1.45 12.30
C GLU A 47 2.03 -2.26 11.89
N CYS A 48 2.18 -2.52 10.58
CA CYS A 48 3.12 -3.51 10.07
C CYS A 48 4.41 -2.89 9.48
N ASP A 49 4.60 -1.57 9.59
CA ASP A 49 5.69 -0.77 8.96
C ASP A 49 5.83 -0.97 7.43
N GLY A 50 4.87 -1.66 6.80
CA GLY A 50 4.87 -1.95 5.37
C GLY A 50 4.66 -0.68 4.58
N LYS A 51 5.52 -0.43 3.58
CA LYS A 51 5.41 0.74 2.72
C LYS A 51 5.50 0.36 1.24
N TRP A 52 4.56 0.85 0.45
CA TRP A 52 4.44 0.54 -0.98
C TRP A 52 4.18 1.78 -1.81
N LYS A 53 4.79 1.84 -3.00
CA LYS A 53 4.59 2.94 -3.94
C LYS A 53 3.42 2.67 -4.88
N GLU A 54 2.42 3.54 -4.90
CA GLU A 54 1.34 3.57 -5.87
C GLU A 54 1.77 4.46 -7.04
N LEU A 55 2.21 3.81 -8.12
CA LEU A 55 2.48 4.47 -9.39
C LEU A 55 1.12 4.62 -10.11
N SER A 56 0.70 5.88 -10.34
CA SER A 56 -0.48 6.22 -11.16
C SER A 56 -0.34 5.71 -12.59
#